data_AF-A0A0M5LRS6-F1
#
_entry.id   AF-A0A0M5LRS6-F1
#
_cell.length_a   1.000
_cell.length_b   1.000
_cell.length_c   1.000
_cell.angle_alpha   90.00
_cell.angle_beta   90.00
_cell.angle_gamma   90.00
#
_symmetry.space_group_name_H-M   'P 1'
#
loop_
_entity.id
_entity.type
_entity.pdbx_description
1 polymer ?
#
loop_
_entity_poly.entity_id
_entity_poly.type
_entity_poly.pdbx_seq_one_letter_code
_entity_poly.pdbx_strand_id
1 'polypeptide(L)' 'MSEGANGGGRPGPKPVPVDDLAPGGPRAKAQGCLCSVLANAAFRAGAESRPCIDPRCPMHADPSED' A
#
# COMPACT_ATOMS: atom_id res chain seq x y z
N MET A 1 -29.77 10.61 38.54
CA MET A 1 -30.09 9.77 37.37
C MET A 1 -29.13 10.16 36.27
N SER A 2 -28.26 9.24 35.90
CA SER A 2 -27.17 9.44 34.94
C SER A 2 -27.66 9.07 33.54
N GLU A 3 -27.53 9.94 32.54
CA GLU A 3 -27.65 9.52 31.14
C GLU A 3 -26.47 10.06 30.34
N GLY A 4 -25.74 9.11 29.76
CA GLY A 4 -24.44 9.28 29.15
C GLY A 4 -24.49 9.55 27.66
N ALA A 5 -23.43 10.22 27.22
CA ALA A 5 -22.70 9.99 25.97
C ALA A 5 -23.50 9.77 24.68
N ASN A 6 -23.87 10.87 24.01
CA ASN A 6 -23.95 10.90 22.55
C ASN A 6 -22.60 11.40 21.98
N GLY A 7 -21.58 10.54 22.09
CA GLY A 7 -20.31 10.73 21.40
C GLY A 7 -20.45 10.28 19.96
N GLY A 8 -20.89 11.19 19.08
CA GLY A 8 -20.86 11.01 17.63
C GLY A 8 -19.41 10.92 17.13
N GLY A 9 -18.81 9.74 17.24
CA GLY A 9 -17.49 9.45 16.69
C GLY A 9 -17.59 9.37 15.17
N ARG A 10 -17.22 10.46 14.48
CA ARG A 10 -16.87 10.41 13.05
C ARG A 10 -15.89 9.24 12.85
N PRO A 11 -16.07 8.33 11.88
CA PRO A 11 -15.05 7.36 11.56
C PRO A 11 -13.80 8.15 11.16
N GLY A 12 -12.78 8.13 12.00
CA GLY A 12 -11.46 8.61 11.63
C GLY A 12 -11.00 7.87 10.36
N PRO A 13 -10.11 8.45 9.55
CA PRO A 13 -9.56 7.74 8.40
C PRO A 13 -9.01 6.39 8.90
N LYS A 14 -9.59 5.29 8.40
CA LYS A 14 -9.11 3.95 8.73
C LYS A 14 -7.61 3.92 8.41
N PRO A 15 -6.75 3.37 9.28
CA PRO A 15 -5.35 3.19 8.96
C PRO A 15 -5.28 2.44 7.62
N VAL A 16 -4.78 3.11 6.59
CA VAL A 16 -4.54 2.47 5.31
C VAL A 16 -3.42 1.47 5.56
N PRO A 17 -3.62 0.16 5.28
CA PRO A 17 -2.54 -0.80 5.39
C PRO A 17 -1.36 -0.29 4.57
N VAL A 18 -0.18 -0.21 5.20
CA VAL A 18 1.05 0.24 4.55
C VAL A 18 1.35 -0.57 3.28
N ASP A 19 0.82 -1.80 3.21
CA ASP A 19 0.89 -2.76 2.10
C ASP A 19 0.14 -2.34 0.82
N ASP A 20 -0.73 -1.34 0.86
CA ASP A 20 -1.43 -0.87 -0.34
C ASP A 20 -0.54 -0.08 -1.30
N LEU A 21 0.52 0.55 -0.75
CA LEU A 21 1.55 1.27 -1.49
C LEU A 21 2.80 0.43 -1.76
N ALA A 22 2.84 -0.81 -1.27
CA ALA A 22 3.86 -1.77 -1.68
C ALA A 22 3.86 -1.98 -3.21
N PRO A 23 4.97 -2.43 -3.80
CA PRO A 23 5.05 -2.74 -5.23
C PRO A 23 3.93 -3.67 -5.69
N GLY A 24 3.26 -3.30 -6.78
CA GLY A 24 2.10 -4.04 -7.29
C GLY A 24 0.86 -3.96 -6.38
N GLY A 25 0.86 -3.12 -5.34
CA GLY A 25 -0.30 -2.85 -4.51
C GLY A 25 -1.40 -2.10 -5.25
N PRO A 26 -2.66 -2.20 -4.82
CA PRO A 26 -3.79 -1.56 -5.50
C PRO A 26 -3.68 -0.03 -5.55
N ARG A 27 -3.20 0.60 -4.47
CA ARG A 27 -3.00 2.07 -4.44
C ARG A 27 -1.74 2.48 -5.20
N ALA A 28 -0.66 1.70 -5.11
CA ALA A 28 0.51 1.92 -5.96
C ALA A 28 0.13 1.88 -7.45
N LYS A 29 -0.64 0.88 -7.87
CA LYS A 29 -1.12 0.78 -9.26
C LYS A 29 -1.99 1.97 -9.66
N ALA A 30 -2.89 2.42 -8.78
CA ALA A 30 -3.71 3.62 -9.03
C ALA A 30 -2.88 4.91 -9.18
N GLN A 31 -1.67 4.94 -8.62
CA GLN A 31 -0.71 6.04 -8.73
C GLN A 31 0.29 5.86 -9.90
N GLY A 32 0.15 4.83 -10.73
CA GLY A 32 0.99 4.61 -11.91
C GLY A 32 2.15 3.62 -11.71
N CYS A 33 2.17 2.86 -10.61
CA CYS A 33 3.12 1.76 -10.44
C CYS A 33 2.98 0.75 -11.58
N LEU A 34 4.13 0.34 -12.14
CA LEU A 34 4.21 -0.68 -13.19
C LEU A 34 4.60 -2.06 -12.65
N CYS A 35 4.93 -2.19 -11.36
CA CYS A 35 5.29 -3.47 -10.75
C CYS A 35 4.10 -4.44 -10.80
N SER A 36 4.36 -5.71 -11.16
CA SER A 36 3.31 -6.71 -11.31
C SER A 36 2.63 -7.03 -9.97
N VAL A 37 1.30 -6.91 -9.94
CA VAL A 37 0.45 -7.25 -8.77
C VAL A 37 0.59 -8.72 -8.40
N LEU A 38 0.54 -9.61 -9.41
CA LEU A 38 0.61 -11.06 -9.19
C LEU A 38 2.00 -11.46 -8.67
N ALA A 39 3.07 -10.89 -9.24
CA ALA A 39 4.44 -11.19 -8.81
C ALA A 39 4.74 -10.67 -7.40
N ASN A 40 4.10 -9.58 -6.96
CA ASN A 40 4.32 -8.97 -5.65
C ASN A 40 3.27 -9.36 -4.60
N ALA A 41 2.41 -10.33 -4.88
CA ALA A 41 1.42 -10.79 -3.91
C ALA A 41 2.08 -11.37 -2.64
N ALA A 42 3.19 -12.10 -2.77
CA ALA A 42 3.93 -12.68 -1.65
C ALA A 42 4.59 -11.61 -0.75
N PHE A 43 5.18 -10.59 -1.35
CA PHE A 43 5.76 -9.45 -0.63
C PHE A 43 4.70 -8.74 0.22
N ARG A 44 3.52 -8.47 -0.37
CA ARG A 44 2.37 -7.86 0.34
C ARG A 44 1.77 -8.74 1.43
N ALA A 45 1.95 -10.05 1.34
CA ALA A 45 1.54 -10.99 2.38
C ALA A 45 2.62 -11.16 3.47
N GLY A 46 3.77 -10.49 3.35
CA GLY A 46 4.93 -10.65 4.22
C GLY A 46 5.64 -12.01 4.08
N ALA A 47 5.27 -12.80 3.07
CA ALA A 47 5.86 -14.11 2.81
C ALA A 47 7.20 -14.02 2.07
N GLU A 48 7.45 -12.90 1.41
CA GLU A 48 8.70 -12.58 0.71
C GLU A 48 9.27 -11.27 1.26
N SER A 49 10.59 -11.20 1.39
CA SER A 49 11.27 -10.04 1.98
C SER A 49 11.58 -8.94 0.97
N ARG A 50 11.61 -9.27 -0.32
CA ARG A 50 11.99 -8.36 -1.41
C ARG A 50 10.90 -8.28 -2.47
N PRO A 51 10.55 -7.08 -2.95
CA PRO A 51 9.61 -6.94 -4.04
C PRO A 51 10.27 -7.19 -5.40
N CYS A 52 9.46 -7.61 -6.37
CA CYS A 52 9.80 -7.66 -7.79
C CYS A 52 9.46 -6.31 -8.44
N ILE A 53 10.47 -5.47 -8.68
CA ILE A 53 10.33 -4.11 -9.22
C ILE A 53 10.49 -4.11 -10.75
N ASP A 54 9.55 -3.50 -11.47
CA ASP A 54 9.76 -3.19 -12.90
C ASP A 54 10.77 -2.02 -13.00
N PRO A 55 11.87 -2.14 -13.76
CA PRO A 55 12.87 -1.07 -13.87
C PRO A 55 12.32 0.26 -14.41
N ARG A 56 11.19 0.24 -15.12
CA ARG A 56 10.52 1.44 -15.63
C ARG A 56 9.48 1.97 -14.65
N CYS A 57 9.28 1.33 -13.50
CA CYS A 57 8.29 1.75 -12.52
C CYS A 57 8.68 3.13 -11.97
N PRO A 58 7.90 4.20 -12.23
CA PRO A 58 8.27 5.56 -11.85
C PRO A 58 8.19 5.82 -10.34
N MET A 59 7.72 4.83 -9.57
CA MET A 59 7.48 4.96 -8.13
C MET A 59 8.48 4.18 -7.29
N HIS A 60 8.92 3.02 -7.77
CA HIS A 60 9.69 2.06 -6.98
C HIS A 60 11.01 1.65 -7.64
N ALA A 61 11.21 1.94 -8.93
CA ALA A 61 12.53 1.80 -9.52
C ALA A 61 13.47 2.84 -8.92
N ASP A 62 14.70 2.45 -8.65
CA ASP A 62 15.70 3.37 -8.14
C ASP A 62 16.16 4.29 -9.28
N PRO A 63 16.15 5.63 -9.10
CA PRO A 63 16.57 6.56 -10.14
C PRO A 63 18.08 6.56 -10.39
N SER A 64 18.85 5.80 -9.59
CA SER A 64 20.32 5.78 -9.64
C SER A 64 20.90 4.75 -10.62
N GLU A 65 20.06 3.91 -11.24
CA GLU A 65 20.48 2.87 -12.18
C GLU A 65 20.41 3.38 -13.64
N ASP A 66 21.11 4.49 -13.94
CA ASP A 66 21.41 4.96 -15.31
C ASP A 66 22.91 4.79 -15.63
#